data_AF-A0A7L4KHC2-F1
#
_entry.id   AF-A0A7L4KHC2-F1
#
_cell.length_a   1.000
_cell.length_b   1.000
_cell.length_c   1.000
_cell.angle_alpha   90.00
_cell.angle_beta   90.00
_cell.angle_gamma   90.00
#
_symmetry.space_group_name_H-M   'P 1'
#
loop_
_entity.id
_entity.type
_entity.pdbx_description
1 polymer ?
#
loop_
_entity_poly.entity_id
_entity_poly.type
_entity_poly.pdbx_seq_one_letter_code
_entity_poly.pdbx_strand_id
1 'polypeptide(L)'
;MAAVPLRPYRAAGRLLPLLCGGARSKGASLSPGVPGRLSQRRYKKDVLPSPEGPVPSVSITEIRQYLRAQGIPFHDGYSCLHTPSLFTNGREHQLPPAGAPYTLFIDKTTGSFLCTATLAEGTWQDFQANVELQHRGIPPASSEEPEGDTQRAREDARCIWDRALPLWELLDEDETNKTKAMFGISQVTDATLKRFGVRYLRTAKSLVFPWFSPCHATLKGLKLLRVEKRGDAIAYVEETLPRFDCYHNLFGLPLIGRRDTELVLTGWELDALALHQATGVASLALPRGATCLPPTLLPYLEQFKRITLWLGEDLRSWEAAKLFARKLNLKRCSLVRPGNLQPRPLEALNQGLNLTKILRAALPASHKSIVSFRQLREEVFGELVNTEQVAGVKWARFPELNKLLKGHRRGELTVFTG
;
A
#
# COMPACT_ATOMS: atom_id res chain seq x y z
N MET A 1 32.94 -13.11 41.32
CA MET A 1 32.59 -14.42 40.74
C MET A 1 31.12 -14.33 40.32
N ALA A 2 30.84 -13.96 39.07
CA ALA A 2 30.69 -14.86 37.92
C ALA A 2 29.57 -15.92 38.12
N ALA A 3 28.39 -15.70 37.51
CA ALA A 3 27.80 -16.59 36.50
C ALA A 3 26.32 -16.26 36.21
N VAL A 4 26.10 -15.67 35.03
CA VAL A 4 25.09 -16.00 34.00
C VAL A 4 23.73 -16.57 34.44
N PRO A 5 22.60 -15.88 34.14
CA PRO A 5 21.31 -16.55 33.97
C PRO A 5 21.12 -17.01 32.51
N LEU A 6 20.67 -18.26 32.42
CA LEU A 6 20.36 -19.04 31.22
C LEU A 6 19.21 -18.43 30.40
N ARG A 7 19.36 -18.47 29.08
CA ARG A 7 18.31 -18.22 28.08
C ARG A 7 17.15 -19.22 28.25
N PRO A 8 15.89 -18.81 28.00
CA PRO A 8 14.90 -19.68 27.40
C PRO A 8 14.81 -19.46 25.89
N TYR A 9 14.59 -20.59 25.24
CA TYR A 9 14.54 -20.89 23.83
C TYR A 9 13.41 -20.17 23.08
N ARG A 10 13.67 -19.83 21.82
CA ARG A 10 12.64 -19.55 20.80
C ARG A 10 11.78 -20.81 20.62
N ALA A 11 10.48 -20.72 20.87
CA ALA A 11 9.51 -21.69 20.39
C ALA A 11 8.73 -21.06 19.23
N ALA A 12 9.09 -21.45 18.01
CA ALA A 12 8.26 -21.26 16.84
C ALA A 12 7.10 -22.26 16.92
N GLY A 13 5.91 -21.80 17.29
CA GLY A 13 4.69 -22.59 17.22
C GLY A 13 4.23 -22.72 15.77
N ARG A 14 4.62 -23.83 15.14
CA ARG A 14 3.99 -24.30 13.89
C ARG A 14 2.56 -24.72 14.20
N LEU A 15 1.58 -24.08 13.57
CA LEU A 15 0.22 -24.61 13.51
C LEU A 15 0.18 -25.81 12.54
N LEU A 16 -0.47 -26.86 13.01
CA LEU A 16 -0.68 -28.14 12.34
C LEU A 16 -1.46 -28.02 11.02
N PRO A 17 -1.16 -28.84 10.01
CA PRO A 17 -2.08 -29.08 8.91
C PRO A 17 -3.12 -30.14 9.30
N LEU A 18 -4.40 -29.82 9.08
CA LEU A 18 -5.52 -30.76 9.10
C LEU A 18 -5.36 -31.76 7.95
N LEU A 19 -5.23 -33.04 8.31
CA LEU A 19 -5.13 -34.18 7.40
C LEU A 19 -6.48 -34.47 6.72
N CYS A 20 -6.50 -34.45 5.39
CA CYS A 20 -7.43 -35.29 4.60
C CYS A 20 -6.78 -36.66 4.41
N GLY A 21 -7.52 -37.72 4.76
CA GLY A 21 -7.06 -39.10 4.73
C GLY A 21 -6.91 -39.68 3.32
N GLY A 22 -5.97 -40.60 3.17
CA GLY A 22 -5.78 -41.45 2.00
C GLY A 22 -4.86 -42.62 2.36
N ALA A 23 -5.31 -43.84 2.08
CA ALA A 23 -4.86 -45.08 2.68
C ALA A 23 -3.50 -45.64 2.18
N ARG A 24 -3.00 -46.60 2.96
CA ARG A 24 -1.74 -47.37 2.91
C ARG A 24 -1.46 -48.12 1.59
N SER A 25 -0.19 -48.21 1.21
CA SER A 25 0.46 -49.49 0.80
C SER A 25 1.99 -49.45 0.98
N LYS A 26 2.58 -50.63 1.27
CA LYS A 26 3.94 -50.92 1.80
C LYS A 26 4.99 -51.25 0.71
N GLY A 27 6.27 -51.19 1.10
CA GLY A 27 7.41 -52.02 0.62
C GLY A 27 8.35 -51.29 -0.36
N ALA A 28 9.66 -51.05 -0.15
CA ALA A 28 10.84 -51.79 0.37
C ALA A 28 11.86 -52.12 -0.76
N SER A 29 13.08 -51.58 -0.59
CA SER A 29 14.44 -52.04 -0.98
C SER A 29 14.88 -52.33 -2.44
N LEU A 30 15.81 -51.48 -2.91
CA LEU A 30 17.20 -51.71 -3.41
C LEU A 30 17.58 -52.88 -4.38
N SER A 31 17.87 -52.49 -5.65
CA SER A 31 19.03 -52.79 -6.55
C SER A 31 19.38 -54.25 -7.00
N PRO A 32 20.17 -54.52 -8.08
CA PRO A 32 20.84 -53.65 -9.09
C PRO A 32 20.66 -54.07 -10.59
N GLY A 33 21.07 -53.23 -11.55
CA GLY A 33 21.26 -53.62 -12.97
C GLY A 33 21.34 -52.45 -13.96
N VAL A 34 22.43 -52.37 -14.75
CA VAL A 34 22.79 -51.36 -15.79
C VAL A 34 23.11 -52.17 -17.08
N PRO A 35 23.15 -51.65 -18.34
CA PRO A 35 23.06 -50.27 -18.86
C PRO A 35 22.06 -50.02 -20.02
N GLY A 36 21.76 -48.74 -20.28
CA GLY A 36 21.17 -48.32 -21.55
C GLY A 36 20.94 -46.80 -21.69
N ARG A 37 21.94 -46.12 -22.28
CA ARG A 37 21.91 -44.85 -23.03
C ARG A 37 20.83 -43.78 -22.73
N LEU A 38 21.27 -42.60 -22.29
CA LEU A 38 21.27 -41.32 -23.05
C LEU A 38 21.46 -40.17 -22.04
N SER A 39 22.60 -39.50 -22.16
CA SER A 39 23.09 -38.45 -21.27
C SER A 39 22.29 -37.15 -21.43
N GLN A 40 21.28 -36.92 -20.59
CA GLN A 40 20.78 -35.59 -20.26
C GLN A 40 21.66 -34.99 -19.16
N ARG A 41 22.50 -34.02 -19.53
CA ARG A 41 23.25 -33.19 -18.57
C ARG A 41 22.25 -32.41 -17.71
N ARG A 42 22.01 -32.87 -16.48
CA ARG A 42 21.36 -32.07 -15.43
C ARG A 42 22.33 -30.96 -15.02
N TYR A 43 22.02 -29.72 -15.41
CA TYR A 43 22.69 -28.56 -14.83
C TYR A 43 22.28 -28.46 -13.36
N LYS A 44 23.24 -28.73 -12.48
CA LYS A 44 23.15 -28.49 -11.04
C LYS A 44 23.01 -26.97 -10.89
N LYS A 45 21.91 -26.52 -10.29
CA LYS A 45 21.65 -25.11 -9.99
C LYS A 45 22.63 -24.69 -8.90
N ASP A 46 23.79 -24.21 -9.31
CA ASP A 46 24.64 -23.41 -8.44
C ASP A 46 23.85 -22.17 -8.03
N VAL A 47 23.90 -21.92 -6.73
CA VAL A 47 23.26 -20.81 -6.03
C VAL A 47 23.74 -19.50 -6.66
N LEU A 48 22.90 -18.89 -7.50
CA LEU A 48 23.08 -17.51 -7.92
C LEU A 48 22.42 -16.59 -6.87
N PRO A 49 23.11 -15.51 -6.47
CA PRO A 49 22.65 -14.61 -5.41
C PRO A 49 21.42 -13.81 -5.83
N SER A 50 20.62 -13.42 -4.84
CA SER A 50 19.47 -12.52 -4.96
C SER A 50 19.83 -11.23 -5.72
N PRO A 51 18.99 -10.73 -6.65
CA PRO A 51 19.21 -9.43 -7.25
C PRO A 51 18.76 -8.32 -6.29
N GLU A 52 19.57 -8.03 -5.26
CA GLU A 52 19.55 -6.74 -4.57
C GLU A 52 20.64 -5.86 -5.18
N GLY A 53 20.36 -5.33 -6.36
CA GLY A 53 21.11 -4.22 -6.96
C GLY A 53 20.17 -3.04 -7.19
N PRO A 54 20.65 -1.78 -7.17
CA PRO A 54 19.82 -0.64 -7.54
C PRO A 54 19.35 -0.82 -8.99
N VAL A 55 18.03 -0.90 -9.19
CA VAL A 55 17.41 -0.87 -10.52
C VAL A 55 17.94 0.38 -11.24
N PRO A 56 18.44 0.27 -12.49
CA PRO A 56 18.97 1.43 -13.22
C PRO A 56 17.91 2.54 -13.26
N SER A 57 18.16 3.64 -12.56
CA SER A 57 17.25 4.79 -12.55
C SER A 57 17.43 5.56 -13.86
N VAL A 58 16.48 5.41 -14.77
CA VAL A 58 16.45 6.16 -16.03
C VAL A 58 15.99 7.59 -15.77
N SER A 59 16.67 8.57 -16.37
CA SER A 59 16.29 9.97 -16.16
C SER A 59 15.02 10.33 -16.93
N ILE A 60 14.22 11.27 -16.41
CA ILE A 60 13.02 11.77 -17.12
C ILE A 60 13.37 12.33 -18.51
N THR A 61 14.56 12.90 -18.67
CA THR A 61 15.08 13.40 -19.94
C THR A 61 15.31 12.28 -20.95
N GLU A 62 15.90 11.16 -20.52
CA GLU A 62 16.07 9.96 -21.35
C GLU A 62 14.72 9.37 -21.74
N ILE A 63 13.79 9.23 -20.79
CA ILE A 63 12.44 8.73 -21.07
C ILE A 63 11.76 9.58 -22.15
N ARG A 64 11.78 10.92 -22.00
CA ARG A 64 11.20 11.85 -22.98
C ARG A 64 11.89 11.77 -24.34
N GLN A 65 13.21 11.66 -24.37
CA GLN A 65 13.96 11.56 -25.61
C GLN A 65 13.63 10.26 -26.35
N TYR A 66 13.55 9.14 -25.62
CA TYR A 66 13.16 7.85 -26.17
C TYR A 66 11.74 7.88 -26.74
N LEU A 67 10.76 8.38 -25.99
CA LEU A 67 9.37 8.48 -26.46
C LEU A 67 9.26 9.32 -27.75
N ARG A 68 9.99 10.43 -27.84
CA ARG A 68 10.05 11.24 -29.08
C ARG A 68 10.70 10.49 -30.24
N ALA A 69 11.80 9.79 -29.97
CA ALA A 69 12.51 9.01 -31.00
C ALA A 69 11.64 7.87 -31.56
N GLN A 70 10.81 7.25 -30.73
CA GLN A 70 9.85 6.22 -31.14
C GLN A 70 8.51 6.78 -31.67
N GLY A 71 8.36 8.11 -31.76
CA GLY A 71 7.12 8.75 -32.23
C GLY A 71 5.91 8.55 -31.31
N ILE A 72 6.12 8.20 -30.03
CA ILE A 72 5.05 7.98 -29.06
C ILE A 72 4.63 9.32 -28.46
N PRO A 73 3.37 9.77 -28.64
CA PRO A 73 2.90 11.00 -28.04
C PRO A 73 2.76 10.84 -26.53
N PHE A 74 3.11 11.88 -25.78
CA PHE A 74 2.99 11.87 -24.33
C PHE A 74 2.56 13.21 -23.76
N HIS A 75 1.89 13.16 -22.61
CA HIS A 75 1.53 14.33 -21.81
C HIS A 75 2.29 14.31 -20.49
N ASP A 76 2.77 15.48 -20.05
CA ASP A 76 3.49 15.62 -18.79
C ASP A 76 2.49 15.79 -17.63
N GLY A 77 2.24 14.70 -16.89
CA GLY A 77 1.36 14.69 -15.72
C GLY A 77 1.98 15.33 -14.48
N TYR A 78 1.47 15.01 -13.29
CA TYR A 78 2.08 15.49 -12.04
C TYR A 78 3.31 14.66 -11.68
N SER A 79 3.10 13.36 -11.44
CA SER A 79 4.12 12.38 -11.03
C SER A 79 4.51 11.43 -12.15
N CYS A 80 3.62 11.24 -13.15
CA CYS A 80 3.83 10.32 -14.28
C CYS A 80 3.82 11.06 -15.63
N LEU A 81 4.46 10.48 -16.65
CA LEU A 81 4.20 10.79 -18.05
C LEU A 81 3.03 9.93 -18.52
N HIS A 82 2.11 10.52 -19.25
CA HIS A 82 0.91 9.85 -19.73
C HIS A 82 1.08 9.51 -21.21
N THR A 83 0.87 8.26 -21.58
CA THR A 83 1.01 7.77 -22.97
C THR A 83 -0.22 6.94 -23.38
N PRO A 84 -0.51 6.83 -24.69
CA PRO A 84 -1.47 5.84 -25.17
C PRO A 84 -1.04 4.43 -24.77
N SER A 85 -2.01 3.54 -24.54
CA SER A 85 -1.68 2.14 -24.22
C SER A 85 -1.07 1.42 -25.42
N LEU A 86 0.02 0.70 -25.17
CA LEU A 86 0.59 -0.27 -26.12
C LEU A 86 -0.05 -1.67 -25.97
N PHE A 87 -0.88 -1.86 -24.94
CA PHE A 87 -1.39 -3.17 -24.49
C PHE A 87 -2.86 -3.42 -24.83
N THR A 88 -3.55 -2.47 -25.47
CA THR A 88 -4.94 -2.63 -25.87
C THR A 88 -5.02 -3.38 -27.21
N ASN A 89 -5.46 -4.64 -27.16
CA ASN A 89 -5.75 -5.43 -28.36
C ASN A 89 -6.96 -4.84 -29.11
N GLY A 90 -6.75 -4.45 -30.36
CA GLY A 90 -7.83 -4.21 -31.31
C GLY A 90 -8.42 -2.80 -31.28
N ARG A 91 -7.68 -1.85 -31.86
CA ARG A 91 -8.16 -0.95 -32.92
C ARG A 91 -6.92 -0.30 -33.53
N GLU A 92 -6.98 -0.13 -34.84
CA GLU A 92 -5.93 0.31 -35.74
C GLU A 92 -5.10 1.48 -35.19
N HIS A 93 -3.89 1.65 -35.76
CA HIS A 93 -2.95 2.77 -35.57
C HIS A 93 -3.58 4.17 -35.75
N GLN A 94 -4.55 4.51 -34.92
CA GLN A 94 -5.13 5.83 -34.82
C GLN A 94 -4.67 6.37 -33.47
N LEU A 95 -4.04 7.55 -33.53
CA LEU A 95 -3.93 8.42 -32.37
C LEU A 95 -5.26 8.38 -31.60
N PRO A 96 -5.24 8.27 -30.26
CA PRO A 96 -6.47 8.30 -29.49
C PRO A 96 -7.30 9.51 -29.96
N PRO A 97 -8.62 9.36 -30.21
CA PRO A 97 -9.44 10.49 -30.62
C PRO A 97 -9.24 11.64 -29.63
N ALA A 98 -9.25 12.88 -30.12
CA ALA A 98 -8.98 14.05 -29.29
C ALA A 98 -9.86 14.02 -28.02
N GLY A 99 -9.21 13.83 -26.86
CA GLY A 99 -9.90 13.70 -25.56
C GLY A 99 -10.04 12.27 -25.01
N ALA A 100 -9.51 11.24 -25.67
CA ALA A 100 -9.45 9.90 -25.08
C ALA A 100 -8.49 9.90 -23.87
N PRO A 101 -8.91 9.30 -22.74
CA PRO A 101 -8.09 9.31 -21.52
C PRO A 101 -6.83 8.48 -21.74
N TYR A 102 -5.69 9.03 -21.31
CA TYR A 102 -4.47 8.24 -21.21
C TYR A 102 -4.67 7.11 -20.22
N THR A 103 -4.28 5.92 -20.61
CA THR A 103 -4.42 4.70 -19.79
C THR A 103 -3.08 4.14 -19.36
N LEU A 104 -1.97 4.55 -19.99
CA LEU A 104 -0.62 4.12 -19.66
C LEU A 104 0.15 5.28 -19.01
N PHE A 105 0.78 4.97 -17.88
CA PHE A 105 1.46 5.94 -17.03
C PHE A 105 2.88 5.45 -16.76
N ILE A 106 3.86 6.33 -16.93
CA ILE A 106 5.28 6.04 -16.70
C ILE A 106 5.75 6.94 -15.56
N ASP A 107 6.21 6.36 -14.47
CA ASP A 107 6.69 7.11 -13.31
C ASP A 107 7.94 7.92 -13.67
N LYS A 108 7.94 9.23 -13.35
CA LYS A 108 9.03 10.15 -13.71
C LYS A 108 10.33 9.89 -12.93
N THR A 109 10.26 9.17 -11.82
CA THR A 109 11.37 8.94 -10.89
C THR A 109 11.97 7.55 -11.07
N THR A 110 11.13 6.52 -11.22
CA THR A 110 11.57 5.13 -11.33
C THR A 110 11.60 4.63 -12.77
N GLY A 111 10.88 5.27 -13.69
CA GLY A 111 10.71 4.79 -15.07
C GLY A 111 9.77 3.58 -15.21
N SER A 112 9.24 3.06 -14.10
CA SER A 112 8.26 1.97 -14.11
C SER A 112 6.97 2.42 -14.78
N PHE A 113 6.30 1.51 -15.48
CA PHE A 113 5.01 1.81 -16.11
C PHE A 113 3.86 1.01 -15.51
N LEU A 114 2.66 1.56 -15.63
CA LEU A 114 1.39 0.90 -15.31
C LEU A 114 0.33 1.31 -16.32
N CYS A 115 -0.28 0.33 -16.97
CA CYS A 115 -1.48 0.51 -17.75
C CYS A 115 -2.70 0.32 -16.85
N THR A 116 -3.41 1.40 -16.54
CA THR A 116 -4.64 1.34 -15.75
C THR A 116 -5.79 0.60 -16.45
N ALA A 117 -5.73 0.39 -17.78
CA ALA A 117 -6.77 -0.32 -18.51
C ALA A 117 -6.56 -1.85 -18.56
N THR A 118 -5.32 -2.30 -18.71
CA THR A 118 -4.97 -3.73 -18.81
C THR A 118 -4.33 -4.28 -17.54
N LEU A 119 -3.92 -3.40 -16.63
CA LEU A 119 -3.10 -3.67 -15.44
C LEU A 119 -1.71 -4.22 -15.76
N ALA A 120 -1.25 -4.08 -17.01
CA ALA A 120 0.13 -4.37 -17.37
C ALA A 120 1.06 -3.38 -16.67
N GLU A 121 2.02 -3.89 -15.92
CA GLU A 121 3.03 -3.11 -15.22
C GLU A 121 4.42 -3.71 -15.44
N GLY A 122 5.45 -2.89 -15.27
CA GLY A 122 6.82 -3.33 -15.47
C GLY A 122 7.85 -2.23 -15.28
N THR A 123 9.12 -2.60 -15.44
CA THR A 123 10.25 -1.69 -15.42
C THR A 123 10.36 -0.89 -16.72
N TRP A 124 11.27 0.08 -16.75
CA TRP A 124 11.57 0.82 -17.98
C TRP A 124 12.09 -0.09 -19.09
N GLN A 125 12.91 -1.09 -18.75
CA GLN A 125 13.43 -2.07 -19.70
C GLN A 125 12.30 -2.90 -20.32
N ASP A 126 11.33 -3.32 -19.50
CA ASP A 126 10.15 -4.05 -19.96
C ASP A 126 9.31 -3.18 -20.92
N PHE A 127 9.20 -1.87 -20.66
CA PHE A 127 8.53 -0.95 -21.57
C PHE A 127 9.24 -0.88 -22.93
N GLN A 128 10.57 -0.69 -22.93
CA GLN A 128 11.37 -0.62 -24.16
C GLN A 128 11.25 -1.93 -24.97
N ALA A 129 11.33 -3.07 -24.31
CA ALA A 129 11.16 -4.38 -24.95
C ALA A 129 9.77 -4.51 -25.60
N ASN A 130 8.71 -4.08 -24.92
CA ASN A 130 7.34 -4.13 -25.48
C ASN A 130 7.15 -3.19 -26.68
N VAL A 131 7.78 -2.01 -26.68
CA VAL A 131 7.79 -1.10 -27.85
C VAL A 131 8.48 -1.74 -29.04
N GLU A 132 9.65 -2.37 -28.82
CA GLU A 132 10.39 -3.07 -29.88
C GLU A 132 9.60 -4.27 -30.46
N LEU A 133 8.94 -5.05 -29.61
CA LEU A 133 8.08 -6.15 -30.04
C LEU A 133 6.90 -5.66 -30.88
N GLN A 134 6.29 -4.54 -30.48
CA GLN A 134 5.20 -3.92 -31.24
C GLN A 134 5.66 -3.46 -32.63
N HIS A 135 6.85 -2.87 -32.74
CA HIS A 135 7.43 -2.51 -34.05
C HIS A 135 7.69 -3.74 -34.94
N ARG A 136 7.93 -4.91 -34.33
CA ARG A 136 8.07 -6.20 -35.03
C ARG A 136 6.73 -6.91 -35.29
N GLY A 137 5.60 -6.29 -34.92
CA GLY A 137 4.26 -6.88 -35.07
C GLY A 137 4.00 -8.07 -34.14
N ILE A 138 4.83 -8.25 -33.11
CA ILE A 138 4.68 -9.33 -32.13
C ILE A 138 3.81 -8.77 -30.99
N PRO A 139 2.74 -9.47 -30.58
CA PRO A 139 1.93 -9.03 -29.45
C PRO A 139 2.81 -8.93 -28.19
N PRO A 140 2.56 -7.93 -27.32
CA PRO A 140 3.33 -7.78 -26.09
C PRO A 140 3.26 -9.08 -25.27
N ALA A 141 4.39 -9.49 -24.70
CA ALA A 141 4.42 -10.64 -23.82
C ALA A 141 3.46 -10.35 -22.64
N SER A 142 2.48 -11.23 -22.42
CA SER A 142 1.67 -11.17 -21.21
C SER A 142 2.62 -11.27 -20.02
N SER A 143 2.49 -10.34 -19.07
CA SER A 143 3.21 -10.31 -17.79
C SER A 143 3.43 -11.74 -17.28
N GLU A 144 4.68 -12.06 -16.93
CA GLU A 144 5.09 -13.37 -16.43
C GLU A 144 4.05 -13.95 -15.47
N GLU A 145 3.69 -15.23 -15.68
CA GLU A 145 2.78 -15.95 -14.80
C GLU A 145 3.24 -15.74 -13.34
N PRO A 146 2.34 -15.35 -12.42
CA PRO A 146 2.72 -15.07 -11.05
C PRO A 146 3.44 -16.28 -10.48
N GLU A 147 4.62 -16.06 -9.89
CA GLU A 147 5.37 -17.10 -9.20
C GLU A 147 4.42 -17.90 -8.28
N GLY A 148 4.62 -19.22 -8.18
CA GLY A 148 3.65 -20.12 -7.54
C GLY A 148 3.20 -19.72 -6.13
N ASP A 149 4.01 -18.94 -5.40
CA ASP A 149 3.67 -18.39 -4.08
C ASP A 149 2.64 -17.24 -4.15
N THR A 150 2.69 -16.39 -5.18
CA THR A 150 1.71 -15.33 -5.41
C THR A 150 0.35 -15.90 -5.80
N GLN A 151 0.33 -16.98 -6.58
CA GLN A 151 -0.90 -17.68 -6.95
C GLN A 151 -1.59 -18.30 -5.72
N ARG A 152 -0.83 -18.99 -4.85
CA ARG A 152 -1.35 -19.53 -3.58
C ARG A 152 -1.92 -18.44 -2.69
N ALA A 153 -1.21 -17.31 -2.55
CA ALA A 153 -1.68 -16.20 -1.71
C ALA A 153 -3.01 -15.60 -2.22
N ARG A 154 -3.23 -15.59 -3.54
CA ARG A 154 -4.51 -15.17 -4.15
C ARG A 154 -5.64 -16.17 -3.85
N GLU A 155 -5.33 -17.46 -3.89
CA GLU A 155 -6.28 -18.53 -3.54
C GLU A 155 -6.68 -18.46 -2.06
N ASP A 156 -5.70 -18.26 -1.17
CA ASP A 156 -5.94 -18.06 0.27
C ASP A 156 -6.82 -16.83 0.52
N ALA A 157 -6.52 -15.71 -0.13
CA ALA A 157 -7.33 -14.50 -0.04
C ALA A 157 -8.78 -14.75 -0.49
N ARG A 158 -8.97 -15.49 -1.58
CA ARG A 158 -10.30 -15.86 -2.06
C ARG A 158 -11.04 -16.76 -1.07
N CYS A 159 -10.39 -17.76 -0.52
CA CYS A 159 -10.97 -18.65 0.50
C CYS A 159 -11.43 -17.87 1.75
N ILE A 160 -10.61 -16.93 2.22
CA ILE A 160 -10.96 -16.05 3.34
C ILE A 160 -12.17 -15.16 2.98
N TRP A 161 -12.16 -14.57 1.78
CA TRP A 161 -13.23 -13.71 1.31
C TRP A 161 -14.57 -14.42 1.23
N ASP A 162 -14.59 -15.64 0.69
CA ASP A 162 -15.80 -16.47 0.54
C ASP A 162 -16.37 -16.92 1.91
N ARG A 163 -15.50 -17.07 2.91
CA ARG A 163 -15.90 -17.40 4.30
C ARG A 163 -16.29 -16.18 5.12
N ALA A 164 -15.90 -14.97 4.71
CA ALA A 164 -16.21 -13.74 5.42
C ALA A 164 -17.63 -13.30 5.10
N LEU A 165 -18.38 -12.89 6.13
CA LEU A 165 -19.76 -12.43 6.00
C LEU A 165 -19.79 -10.92 5.78
N PRO A 166 -20.70 -10.38 4.95
CA PRO A 166 -20.87 -8.94 4.87
C PRO A 166 -21.21 -8.37 6.25
N LEU A 167 -20.48 -7.35 6.70
CA LEU A 167 -20.62 -6.86 8.09
C LEU A 167 -22.02 -6.27 8.36
N TRP A 168 -22.68 -5.75 7.34
CA TRP A 168 -24.04 -5.19 7.41
C TRP A 168 -25.15 -6.24 7.31
N GLU A 169 -24.81 -7.52 7.04
CA GLU A 169 -25.75 -8.64 6.89
C GLU A 169 -25.36 -9.79 7.83
N LEU A 170 -24.74 -9.50 8.98
CA LEU A 170 -24.57 -10.56 9.97
C LEU A 170 -25.96 -11.01 10.45
N LEU A 171 -26.07 -12.32 10.72
CA LEU A 171 -27.35 -12.95 11.09
C LEU A 171 -27.95 -12.41 12.41
N ASP A 172 -27.14 -11.75 13.24
CA ASP A 172 -27.52 -11.22 14.55
C ASP A 172 -27.17 -9.72 14.64
N GLU A 173 -28.18 -8.88 14.91
CA GLU A 173 -28.04 -7.43 15.08
C GLU A 173 -27.17 -7.07 16.28
N ASP A 174 -27.26 -7.84 17.38
CA ASP A 174 -26.46 -7.62 18.58
C ASP A 174 -24.99 -7.97 18.31
N GLU A 175 -24.73 -9.07 17.59
CA GLU A 175 -23.38 -9.40 17.11
C GLU A 175 -22.81 -8.28 16.23
N THR A 176 -23.63 -7.70 15.35
CA THR A 176 -23.24 -6.58 14.48
C THR A 176 -22.86 -5.36 15.29
N ASN A 177 -23.72 -4.93 16.21
CA ASN A 177 -23.49 -3.77 17.06
C ASN A 177 -22.28 -3.95 17.97
N LYS A 178 -22.11 -5.15 18.56
CA LYS A 178 -20.91 -5.50 19.34
C LYS A 178 -19.64 -5.47 18.50
N THR A 179 -19.70 -5.99 17.27
CA THR A 179 -18.57 -5.97 16.34
C THR A 179 -18.22 -4.54 15.93
N LYS A 180 -19.21 -3.71 15.57
CA LYS A 180 -18.98 -2.29 15.25
C LYS A 180 -18.37 -1.55 16.43
N ALA A 181 -18.87 -1.78 17.65
CA ALA A 181 -18.31 -1.19 18.86
C ALA A 181 -16.87 -1.65 19.11
N MET A 182 -16.56 -2.92 18.89
CA MET A 182 -15.21 -3.47 19.07
C MET A 182 -14.15 -2.80 18.18
N PHE A 183 -14.52 -2.41 16.96
CA PHE A 183 -13.64 -1.70 16.02
C PHE A 183 -13.79 -0.17 16.07
N GLY A 184 -14.59 0.36 17.00
CA GLY A 184 -14.83 1.81 17.11
C GLY A 184 -15.58 2.42 15.93
N ILE A 185 -16.38 1.64 15.21
CA ILE A 185 -17.13 2.05 14.01
C ILE A 185 -18.65 2.07 14.21
N SER A 186 -19.12 2.24 15.45
CA SER A 186 -20.56 2.28 15.76
C SER A 186 -21.32 3.37 14.99
N GLN A 187 -20.66 4.48 14.66
CA GLN A 187 -21.24 5.56 13.87
C GLN A 187 -21.23 5.30 12.36
N VAL A 188 -20.54 4.26 11.89
CA VAL A 188 -20.48 3.91 10.45
C VAL A 188 -21.73 3.15 10.05
N THR A 189 -22.45 3.70 9.07
CA THR A 189 -23.70 3.16 8.55
C THR A 189 -23.48 1.92 7.68
N ASP A 190 -24.50 1.07 7.64
CA ASP A 190 -24.50 -0.14 6.81
C ASP A 190 -24.41 0.16 5.31
N ALA A 191 -24.96 1.30 4.87
CA ALA A 191 -24.81 1.77 3.49
C ALA A 191 -23.34 2.01 3.13
N THR A 192 -22.57 2.64 4.03
CA THR A 192 -21.13 2.85 3.84
C THR A 192 -20.37 1.53 3.83
N LEU A 193 -20.65 0.63 4.78
CA LEU A 193 -20.01 -0.70 4.85
C LEU A 193 -20.27 -1.50 3.57
N LYS A 194 -21.53 -1.50 3.11
CA LYS A 194 -21.96 -2.16 1.87
C LYS A 194 -21.24 -1.60 0.65
N ARG A 195 -21.16 -0.27 0.56
CA ARG A 195 -20.49 0.42 -0.54
C ARG A 195 -19.01 0.06 -0.66
N PHE A 196 -18.31 -0.04 0.47
CA PHE A 196 -16.88 -0.39 0.50
C PHE A 196 -16.61 -1.90 0.55
N GLY A 197 -17.65 -2.73 0.63
CA GLY A 197 -17.51 -4.19 0.67
C GLY A 197 -16.83 -4.70 1.95
N VAL A 198 -17.02 -4.04 3.08
CA VAL A 198 -16.40 -4.44 4.36
C VAL A 198 -17.04 -5.73 4.88
N ARG A 199 -16.24 -6.78 5.06
CA ARG A 199 -16.70 -8.07 5.59
C ARG A 199 -16.12 -8.37 6.97
N TYR A 200 -16.65 -9.40 7.62
CA TYR A 200 -16.22 -9.89 8.92
C TYR A 200 -15.96 -11.39 8.88
N LEU A 201 -14.76 -11.78 9.34
CA LEU A 201 -14.38 -13.18 9.50
C LEU A 201 -14.53 -13.58 10.97
N ARG A 202 -15.62 -14.29 11.29
CA ARG A 202 -15.94 -14.75 12.65
C ARG A 202 -14.82 -15.57 13.31
N THR A 203 -14.21 -16.52 12.58
CA THR A 203 -13.18 -17.41 13.15
C THR A 203 -11.94 -16.67 13.62
N ALA A 204 -11.61 -15.55 12.97
CA ALA A 204 -10.46 -14.72 13.30
C ALA A 204 -10.86 -13.45 14.09
N LYS A 205 -12.15 -13.23 14.33
CA LYS A 205 -12.72 -11.97 14.87
C LYS A 205 -12.13 -10.73 14.19
N SER A 206 -12.00 -10.76 12.88
CA SER A 206 -11.27 -9.74 12.10
C SER A 206 -12.16 -9.11 11.04
N LEU A 207 -12.05 -7.80 10.84
CA LEU A 207 -12.60 -7.14 9.65
C LEU A 207 -11.77 -7.51 8.43
N VAL A 208 -12.43 -7.60 7.29
CA VAL A 208 -11.84 -7.95 6.00
C VAL A 208 -12.11 -6.82 5.01
N PHE A 209 -11.05 -6.17 4.55
CA PHE A 209 -11.08 -5.12 3.55
C PHE A 209 -10.60 -5.69 2.20
N PRO A 210 -11.43 -5.67 1.15
CA PRO A 210 -11.05 -6.20 -0.14
C PRO A 210 -10.08 -5.30 -0.90
N TRP A 211 -9.16 -5.92 -1.63
CA TRP A 211 -8.47 -5.28 -2.75
C TRP A 211 -9.08 -5.77 -4.05
N PHE A 212 -9.86 -4.90 -4.69
CA PHE A 212 -10.38 -5.16 -6.01
C PHE A 212 -9.54 -4.48 -7.08
N SER A 213 -9.40 -5.16 -8.21
CA SER A 213 -8.91 -4.56 -9.44
C SER A 213 -9.81 -3.38 -9.86
N PRO A 214 -9.22 -2.24 -10.27
CA PRO A 214 -9.98 -1.07 -10.72
C PRO A 214 -10.91 -1.33 -11.91
N CYS A 215 -10.54 -2.21 -12.83
CA CYS A 215 -11.27 -2.40 -14.09
C CYS A 215 -12.35 -3.47 -14.03
N HIS A 216 -12.07 -4.57 -13.34
CA HIS A 216 -12.90 -5.78 -13.39
C HIS A 216 -13.54 -6.13 -12.05
N ALA A 217 -13.30 -5.33 -11.01
CA ALA A 217 -13.71 -5.61 -9.63
C ALA A 217 -13.31 -7.03 -9.16
N THR A 218 -12.26 -7.60 -9.75
CA THR A 218 -11.75 -8.93 -9.39
C THR A 218 -10.95 -8.82 -8.10
N LEU A 219 -11.16 -9.74 -7.16
CA LEU A 219 -10.41 -9.77 -5.92
C LEU A 219 -8.94 -10.12 -6.21
N LYS A 220 -8.03 -9.22 -5.85
CA LYS A 220 -6.57 -9.39 -5.99
C LYS A 220 -5.88 -9.68 -4.66
N GLY A 221 -6.53 -9.33 -3.56
CA GLY A 221 -6.04 -9.55 -2.22
C GLY A 221 -7.02 -9.02 -1.18
N LEU A 222 -6.60 -9.06 0.09
CA LEU A 222 -7.37 -8.52 1.19
C LEU A 222 -6.46 -8.07 2.32
N LYS A 223 -6.98 -7.18 3.15
CA LYS A 223 -6.37 -6.79 4.42
C LYS A 223 -7.30 -7.18 5.56
N LEU A 224 -6.73 -7.84 6.55
CA LEU A 224 -7.40 -8.22 7.80
C LEU A 224 -7.02 -7.24 8.89
N LEU A 225 -8.02 -6.80 9.65
CA LEU A 225 -7.83 -5.98 10.84
C LEU A 225 -8.41 -6.72 12.03
N ARG A 226 -7.56 -7.02 13.01
CA ARG A 226 -7.92 -7.64 14.27
C ARG A 226 -7.73 -6.65 15.41
N VAL A 227 -8.58 -6.75 16.42
CA VAL A 227 -8.40 -6.05 17.69
C VAL A 227 -7.88 -7.03 18.74
N GLU A 228 -6.73 -6.73 19.33
CA GLU A 228 -6.15 -7.43 20.46
C GLU A 228 -6.17 -6.53 21.70
N LYS A 229 -6.64 -7.05 22.83
CA LYS A 229 -6.55 -6.34 24.12
C LYS A 229 -5.25 -6.71 24.81
N ARG A 230 -4.35 -5.73 25.01
CA ARG A 230 -3.13 -5.89 25.81
C ARG A 230 -3.31 -5.11 27.11
N GLY A 231 -3.80 -5.80 28.15
CA GLY A 231 -4.20 -5.14 29.39
C GLY A 231 -5.38 -4.20 29.13
N ASP A 232 -5.22 -2.94 29.50
CA ASP A 232 -6.23 -1.89 29.30
C ASP A 232 -6.13 -1.20 27.91
N ALA A 233 -5.08 -1.50 27.14
CA ALA A 233 -4.84 -0.89 25.83
C ALA A 233 -5.40 -1.77 24.69
N ILE A 234 -6.07 -1.11 23.73
CA ILE A 234 -6.55 -1.74 22.50
C ILE A 234 -5.45 -1.64 21.44
N ALA A 235 -4.96 -2.78 20.96
CA ALA A 235 -4.00 -2.87 19.88
C ALA A 235 -4.68 -3.37 18.60
N TYR A 236 -4.43 -2.70 17.49
CA TYR A 236 -4.88 -3.13 16.18
C TYR A 236 -3.77 -3.91 15.48
N VAL A 237 -4.09 -5.11 14.99
CA VAL A 237 -3.16 -5.98 14.28
C VAL A 237 -3.64 -6.12 12.84
N GLU A 238 -2.77 -5.75 11.91
CA GLU A 238 -3.04 -5.79 10.48
C GLU A 238 -2.30 -6.96 9.82
N GLU A 239 -3.00 -7.70 8.97
CA GLU A 239 -2.42 -8.75 8.13
C GLU A 239 -2.87 -8.53 6.69
N THR A 240 -1.96 -8.71 5.73
CA THR A 240 -2.22 -8.39 4.32
C THR A 240 -1.88 -9.59 3.44
N LEU A 241 -2.78 -9.89 2.50
CA LEU A 241 -2.65 -10.97 1.53
C LEU A 241 -2.85 -10.41 0.10
N PRO A 242 -1.92 -10.63 -0.84
CA PRO A 242 -0.59 -11.23 -0.67
C PRO A 242 0.32 -10.41 0.29
N ARG A 243 1.45 -10.99 0.69
CA ARG A 243 2.39 -10.36 1.65
C ARG A 243 2.81 -8.95 1.21
N PHE A 244 3.24 -8.16 2.19
CA PHE A 244 3.48 -6.71 2.13
C PHE A 244 4.16 -6.16 0.86
N ASP A 245 5.10 -6.89 0.27
CA ASP A 245 5.90 -6.42 -0.87
C ASP A 245 5.11 -6.44 -2.19
N CYS A 246 4.13 -7.34 -2.33
CA CYS A 246 3.31 -7.49 -3.54
C CYS A 246 1.91 -6.86 -3.40
N TYR A 247 1.63 -6.19 -2.28
CA TYR A 247 0.34 -5.57 -2.02
C TYR A 247 0.33 -4.10 -2.47
N HIS A 248 -0.31 -3.86 -3.62
CA HIS A 248 -0.41 -2.55 -4.27
C HIS A 248 -1.88 -2.11 -4.38
N ASN A 249 -2.57 -2.08 -3.24
CA ASN A 249 -3.96 -1.62 -3.15
C ASN A 249 -4.06 -0.14 -2.76
N LEU A 250 -5.11 0.52 -3.22
CA LEU A 250 -5.69 1.69 -2.58
C LEU A 250 -7.13 1.33 -2.20
N PHE A 251 -7.39 1.16 -0.90
CA PHE A 251 -8.74 0.79 -0.47
C PHE A 251 -9.74 1.89 -0.86
N GLY A 252 -10.84 1.51 -1.51
CA GLY A 252 -11.82 2.44 -2.07
C GLY A 252 -11.60 2.80 -3.56
N LEU A 253 -10.51 2.34 -4.18
CA LEU A 253 -10.18 2.70 -5.57
C LEU A 253 -11.26 2.37 -6.61
N PRO A 254 -11.96 1.21 -6.55
CA PRO A 254 -13.06 0.93 -7.48
C PRO A 254 -14.27 1.87 -7.33
N LEU A 255 -14.36 2.62 -6.23
CA LEU A 255 -15.45 3.55 -5.97
C LEU A 255 -15.21 4.93 -6.60
N ILE A 256 -14.00 5.18 -7.10
CA ILE A 256 -13.61 6.43 -7.74
C ILE A 256 -14.22 6.48 -9.14
N GLY A 257 -15.05 7.48 -9.37
CA GLY A 257 -15.60 7.79 -10.69
C GLY A 257 -14.69 8.74 -11.48
N ARG A 258 -14.84 8.74 -12.80
CA ARG A 258 -14.10 9.65 -13.71
C ARG A 258 -14.34 11.14 -13.45
N ARG A 259 -15.39 11.49 -12.69
CA ARG A 259 -15.76 12.87 -12.35
C ARG A 259 -15.13 13.33 -11.04
N ASP A 260 -14.53 12.43 -10.27
CA ASP A 260 -13.94 12.77 -8.98
C ASP A 260 -12.60 13.48 -9.22
N THR A 261 -12.61 14.81 -9.09
CA THR A 261 -11.40 15.64 -9.25
C THR A 261 -10.68 15.91 -7.94
N GLU A 262 -11.30 15.59 -6.81
CA GLU A 262 -10.80 15.82 -5.46
C GLU A 262 -10.78 14.52 -4.68
N LEU A 263 -9.71 14.31 -3.90
CA LEU A 263 -9.47 13.09 -3.15
C LEU A 263 -8.98 13.40 -1.74
N VAL A 264 -9.43 12.63 -0.76
CA VAL A 264 -8.79 12.54 0.57
C VAL A 264 -8.04 11.22 0.71
N LEU A 265 -6.75 11.30 1.01
CA LEU A 265 -5.89 10.15 1.30
C LEU A 265 -5.75 9.94 2.81
N THR A 266 -6.11 8.74 3.27
CA THR A 266 -6.03 8.33 4.68
C THR A 266 -4.94 7.28 4.90
N GLY A 267 -4.52 7.14 6.16
CA GLY A 267 -3.60 6.09 6.55
C GLY A 267 -4.29 4.72 6.75
N TRP A 268 -5.59 4.72 7.03
CA TRP A 268 -6.33 3.53 7.46
C TRP A 268 -7.67 3.42 6.73
N GLU A 269 -8.10 2.18 6.51
CA GLU A 269 -9.34 1.84 5.82
C GLU A 269 -10.57 2.39 6.57
N LEU A 270 -10.58 2.29 7.89
CA LEU A 270 -11.68 2.80 8.71
C LEU A 270 -11.86 4.32 8.62
N ASP A 271 -10.75 5.05 8.51
CA ASP A 271 -10.79 6.50 8.34
C ASP A 271 -11.35 6.89 6.97
N ALA A 272 -11.09 6.09 5.92
CA ALA A 272 -11.68 6.30 4.61
C ALA A 272 -13.21 6.10 4.64
N LEU A 273 -13.70 5.09 5.37
CA LEU A 273 -15.14 4.88 5.58
C LEU A 273 -15.79 6.10 6.25
N ALA A 274 -15.19 6.57 7.34
CA ALA A 274 -15.69 7.71 8.11
C ALA A 274 -15.74 8.99 7.27
N LEU A 275 -14.69 9.26 6.47
CA LEU A 275 -14.62 10.41 5.59
C LEU A 275 -15.66 10.37 4.49
N HIS A 276 -15.78 9.24 3.79
CA HIS A 276 -16.76 9.10 2.72
C HIS A 276 -18.17 9.33 3.25
N GLN A 277 -18.49 8.73 4.39
CA GLN A 277 -19.80 8.88 5.01
C GLN A 277 -20.10 10.32 5.40
N ALA A 278 -19.16 10.99 6.07
CA ALA A 278 -19.40 12.32 6.62
C ALA A 278 -19.38 13.43 5.56
N THR A 279 -18.62 13.26 4.48
CA THR A 279 -18.32 14.34 3.53
C THR A 279 -18.80 14.07 2.12
N GLY A 280 -19.02 12.80 1.75
CA GLY A 280 -19.30 12.37 0.38
C GLY A 280 -18.11 12.50 -0.58
N VAL A 281 -16.97 13.03 -0.12
CA VAL A 281 -15.77 13.19 -0.95
C VAL A 281 -15.15 11.82 -1.23
N ALA A 282 -14.51 11.70 -2.39
CA ALA A 282 -13.76 10.51 -2.74
C ALA A 282 -12.63 10.30 -1.72
N SER A 283 -12.53 9.09 -1.16
CA SER A 283 -11.59 8.78 -0.08
C SER A 283 -10.89 7.46 -0.34
N LEU A 284 -9.57 7.45 -0.22
CA LEU A 284 -8.75 6.24 -0.39
C LEU A 284 -7.84 6.04 0.81
N ALA A 285 -7.67 4.79 1.22
CA ALA A 285 -6.69 4.44 2.26
C ALA A 285 -5.41 3.85 1.64
N LEU A 286 -4.27 4.29 2.18
CA LEU A 286 -2.96 3.78 1.80
C LEU A 286 -2.74 2.37 2.38
N PRO A 287 -2.15 1.45 1.60
CA PRO A 287 -2.00 0.05 2.01
C PRO A 287 -1.09 -0.11 3.23
N ARG A 288 -0.15 0.82 3.40
CA ARG A 288 0.85 0.83 4.48
C ARG A 288 0.74 2.07 5.37
N GLY A 289 -0.42 2.72 5.34
CA GLY A 289 -0.69 3.97 6.04
C GLY A 289 0.40 5.03 5.86
N ALA A 290 0.80 5.66 6.96
CA ALA A 290 1.82 6.71 6.98
C ALA A 290 3.26 6.21 6.74
N THR A 291 3.50 4.90 6.66
CA THR A 291 4.88 4.40 6.56
C THR A 291 5.49 4.61 5.17
N CYS A 292 4.71 4.35 4.11
CA CYS A 292 5.22 4.44 2.74
C CYS A 292 4.09 4.55 1.70
N LEU A 293 4.21 5.54 0.81
CA LEU A 293 3.48 5.65 -0.45
C LEU A 293 4.36 5.07 -1.59
N PRO A 294 4.08 3.85 -2.09
CA PRO A 294 4.82 3.25 -3.19
C PRO A 294 4.60 3.98 -4.52
N PRO A 295 5.65 4.13 -5.37
CA PRO A 295 5.53 4.74 -6.69
C PRO A 295 4.50 4.07 -7.61
N THR A 296 4.31 2.75 -7.48
CA THR A 296 3.34 1.97 -8.26
C THR A 296 1.89 2.44 -8.10
N LEU A 297 1.59 3.20 -7.03
CA LEU A 297 0.25 3.74 -6.79
C LEU A 297 0.05 5.16 -7.34
N LEU A 298 1.12 5.85 -7.74
CA LEU A 298 1.04 7.23 -8.23
C LEU A 298 0.18 7.38 -9.50
N PRO A 299 0.20 6.44 -10.47
CA PRO A 299 -0.69 6.50 -11.63
C PRO A 299 -2.18 6.62 -11.27
N TYR A 300 -2.65 5.91 -10.24
CA TYR A 300 -4.05 5.97 -9.81
C TYR A 300 -4.44 7.34 -9.22
N LEU A 301 -3.45 8.11 -8.78
CA LEU A 301 -3.60 9.41 -8.14
C LEU A 301 -3.44 10.57 -9.15
N GLU A 302 -3.08 10.30 -10.41
CA GLU A 302 -2.88 11.33 -11.43
C GLU A 302 -4.15 12.07 -11.83
N GLN A 303 -5.31 11.41 -11.79
CA GLN A 303 -6.58 12.01 -12.18
C GLN A 303 -7.04 13.17 -11.27
N PHE A 304 -6.53 13.23 -10.04
CA PHE A 304 -7.01 14.18 -9.04
C PHE A 304 -6.27 15.51 -9.13
N LYS A 305 -7.04 16.59 -9.29
CA LYS A 305 -6.54 17.97 -9.32
C LYS A 305 -6.22 18.51 -7.93
N ARG A 306 -6.86 17.96 -6.89
CA ARG A 306 -6.64 18.31 -5.48
C ARG A 306 -6.61 17.06 -4.62
N ILE A 307 -5.57 16.92 -3.81
CA ILE A 307 -5.38 15.79 -2.90
C ILE A 307 -5.19 16.32 -1.48
N THR A 308 -6.06 15.93 -0.56
CA THR A 308 -5.93 16.24 0.87
C THR A 308 -5.38 15.02 1.61
N LEU A 309 -4.27 15.17 2.32
CA LEU A 309 -3.64 14.11 3.10
C LEU A 309 -4.05 14.24 4.57
N TRP A 310 -4.74 13.23 5.10
CA TRP A 310 -5.14 13.11 6.50
C TRP A 310 -4.76 11.72 7.02
N LEU A 311 -3.47 11.54 7.28
CA LEU A 311 -2.88 10.21 7.49
C LEU A 311 -2.97 9.69 8.92
N GLY A 312 -3.24 10.55 9.89
CA GLY A 312 -3.32 10.19 11.30
C GLY A 312 -3.24 11.42 12.20
N GLU A 313 -3.13 11.17 13.50
CA GLU A 313 -3.06 12.20 14.55
C GLU A 313 -1.65 12.42 15.10
N ASP A 314 -0.69 11.57 14.74
CA ASP A 314 0.67 11.61 15.28
C ASP A 314 1.62 12.42 14.39
N LEU A 315 2.74 12.88 14.98
CA LEU A 315 3.70 13.70 14.25
C LEU A 315 4.35 12.93 13.09
N ARG A 316 4.49 11.60 13.23
CA ARG A 316 5.02 10.74 12.16
C ARG A 316 4.09 10.74 10.94
N SER A 317 2.77 10.69 11.14
CA SER A 317 1.79 10.81 10.07
C SER A 317 1.85 12.18 9.39
N TRP A 318 2.08 13.24 10.15
CA TRP A 318 2.27 14.60 9.60
C TRP A 318 3.53 14.71 8.74
N GLU A 319 4.66 14.20 9.21
CA GLU A 319 5.90 14.14 8.42
C GLU A 319 5.73 13.31 7.16
N ALA A 320 5.08 12.14 7.26
CA ALA A 320 4.78 11.30 6.12
C ALA A 320 3.92 12.03 5.10
N ALA A 321 2.89 12.76 5.54
CA ALA A 321 2.04 13.56 4.66
C ALA A 321 2.86 14.62 3.90
N LYS A 322 3.78 15.32 4.57
CA LYS A 322 4.71 16.27 3.92
C LYS A 322 5.58 15.58 2.87
N LEU A 323 6.10 14.39 3.15
CA LEU A 323 6.91 13.62 2.19
C LEU A 323 6.09 13.12 1.00
N PHE A 324 4.87 12.62 1.24
CA PHE A 324 3.99 12.12 0.19
C PHE A 324 3.52 13.24 -0.73
N ALA A 325 3.24 14.43 -0.18
CA ALA A 325 2.90 15.61 -0.98
C ALA A 325 4.02 16.00 -1.97
N ARG A 326 5.30 15.75 -1.64
CA ARG A 326 6.41 15.97 -2.59
C ARG A 326 6.34 14.99 -3.76
N LYS A 327 6.01 13.71 -3.50
CA LYS A 327 5.81 12.69 -4.55
C LYS A 327 4.60 12.99 -5.44
N LEU A 328 3.54 13.54 -4.84
CA LEU A 328 2.27 13.83 -5.49
C LEU A 328 2.18 15.23 -6.10
N ASN A 329 3.27 15.99 -6.16
CA ASN A 329 3.29 17.41 -6.53
C ASN A 329 2.64 18.34 -5.47
N LEU A 330 3.49 19.13 -4.82
CA LEU A 330 3.12 19.99 -3.70
C LEU A 330 1.98 20.97 -4.00
N LYS A 331 1.87 21.46 -5.24
CA LYS A 331 0.90 22.50 -5.62
C LYS A 331 -0.55 22.03 -5.56
N ARG A 332 -0.79 20.72 -5.69
CA ARG A 332 -2.14 20.13 -5.62
C ARG A 332 -2.45 19.49 -4.27
N CYS A 333 -1.51 19.50 -3.34
CA CYS A 333 -1.65 18.81 -2.06
C CYS A 333 -2.03 19.77 -0.93
N SER A 334 -2.94 19.33 -0.06
CA SER A 334 -3.25 19.97 1.21
C SER A 334 -3.09 18.95 2.33
N LEU A 335 -2.70 19.39 3.52
CA LEU A 335 -2.40 18.54 4.65
C LEU A 335 -3.31 18.89 5.83
N VAL A 336 -3.95 17.89 6.42
CA VAL A 336 -4.64 18.06 7.70
C VAL A 336 -3.63 17.91 8.82
N ARG A 337 -3.66 18.85 9.75
CA ARG A 337 -2.65 18.99 10.78
C ARG A 337 -3.03 18.14 12.00
N PRO A 338 -2.10 17.40 12.62
CA PRO A 338 -2.39 16.73 13.88
C PRO A 338 -2.64 17.76 14.99
N GLY A 339 -3.65 17.52 15.82
CA GLY A 339 -3.91 18.31 17.02
C GLY A 339 -5.20 17.91 17.71
N ASN A 340 -5.42 18.40 18.94
CA ASN A 340 -6.57 18.02 19.77
C ASN A 340 -7.94 18.32 19.13
N LEU A 341 -8.00 19.29 18.20
CA LEU A 341 -9.22 19.65 17.46
C LEU A 341 -9.32 18.97 16.09
N GLN A 342 -8.31 18.18 15.71
CA GLN A 342 -8.21 17.48 14.42
C GLN A 342 -7.66 16.06 14.67
N PRO A 343 -8.43 15.19 15.38
CA PRO A 343 -8.04 13.80 15.57
C PRO A 343 -8.09 13.04 14.23
N ARG A 344 -7.81 11.74 14.23
CA ARG A 344 -8.00 10.93 13.02
C ARG A 344 -9.47 10.94 12.56
N PRO A 345 -9.76 10.72 11.27
CA PRO A 345 -11.11 10.85 10.74
C PRO A 345 -12.19 10.01 11.44
N LEU A 346 -11.90 8.76 11.80
CA LEU A 346 -12.85 7.91 12.50
C LEU A 346 -13.20 8.47 13.90
N GLU A 347 -12.19 8.93 14.63
CA GLU A 347 -12.39 9.53 15.95
C GLU A 347 -13.12 10.86 15.85
N ALA A 348 -12.81 11.68 14.84
CA ALA A 348 -13.53 12.91 14.57
C ALA A 348 -15.03 12.63 14.33
N LEU A 349 -15.36 11.57 13.59
CA LEU A 349 -16.74 11.13 13.37
C LEU A 349 -17.39 10.69 14.70
N ASN A 350 -16.68 9.88 15.50
CA ASN A 350 -17.19 9.40 16.78
C ASN A 350 -17.43 10.53 17.80
N GLN A 351 -16.64 11.60 17.74
CA GLN A 351 -16.80 12.80 18.57
C GLN A 351 -17.84 13.79 18.01
N GLY A 352 -18.45 13.52 16.85
CA GLY A 352 -19.42 14.41 16.21
C GLY A 352 -18.80 15.69 15.64
N LEU A 353 -17.49 15.70 15.35
CA LEU A 353 -16.83 16.85 14.73
C LEU A 353 -17.24 16.98 13.26
N ASN A 354 -17.21 18.21 12.75
CA ASN A 354 -17.53 18.49 11.35
C ASN A 354 -16.31 18.23 10.45
N LEU A 355 -16.22 17.02 9.87
CA LEU A 355 -15.10 16.62 8.98
C LEU A 355 -14.97 17.55 7.76
N THR A 356 -16.08 18.03 7.19
CA THR A 356 -16.06 18.97 6.05
C THR A 356 -15.37 20.28 6.43
N LYS A 357 -15.60 20.79 7.65
CA LYS A 357 -14.92 21.98 8.17
C LYS A 357 -13.43 21.72 8.34
N ILE A 358 -13.04 20.54 8.82
CA ILE A 358 -11.63 20.15 8.99
C ILE A 358 -10.93 20.08 7.62
N LEU A 359 -11.55 19.44 6.62
CA LEU A 359 -11.00 19.37 5.26
C LEU A 359 -10.83 20.76 4.63
N ARG A 360 -11.78 21.68 4.84
CA ARG A 360 -11.66 23.06 4.35
C ARG A 360 -10.55 23.86 5.05
N ALA A 361 -10.20 23.49 6.29
CA ALA A 361 -9.12 24.09 7.06
C ALA A 361 -7.75 23.47 6.77
N ALA A 362 -7.67 22.46 5.88
CA ALA A 362 -6.42 21.80 5.52
C ALA A 362 -5.41 22.81 4.93
N LEU A 363 -4.15 22.67 5.33
CA LEU A 363 -3.08 23.60 4.98
C LEU A 363 -2.49 23.25 3.60
N PRO A 364 -2.27 24.21 2.69
CA PRO A 364 -1.58 23.94 1.44
C PRO A 364 -0.15 23.40 1.66
N ALA A 365 0.21 22.32 0.98
CA ALA A 365 1.53 21.71 1.10
C ALA A 365 2.64 22.53 0.42
N SER A 366 2.29 23.37 -0.55
CA SER A 366 3.22 24.16 -1.37
C SER A 366 3.79 25.41 -0.71
N HIS A 367 3.71 25.55 0.62
CA HIS A 367 4.16 26.78 1.26
C HIS A 367 5.65 27.01 1.01
N LYS A 368 5.95 28.02 0.20
CA LYS A 368 7.31 28.46 -0.15
C LYS A 368 7.93 29.05 1.11
N SER A 369 8.96 28.42 1.65
CA SER A 369 10.14 29.06 2.27
C SER A 369 9.99 30.20 3.31
N ILE A 370 8.78 30.57 3.75
CA ILE A 370 8.47 31.66 4.68
C ILE A 370 7.32 31.19 5.58
N VAL A 371 7.60 30.32 6.54
CA VAL A 371 6.63 29.99 7.58
C VAL A 371 6.35 31.23 8.43
N SER A 372 5.08 31.57 8.65
CA SER A 372 4.74 32.61 9.63
C SER A 372 4.90 32.06 11.05
N PHE A 373 5.29 32.88 12.02
CA PHE A 373 5.42 32.47 13.42
C PHE A 373 4.12 31.84 13.96
N ARG A 374 2.96 32.32 13.48
CA ARG A 374 1.65 31.75 13.83
C ARG A 374 1.49 30.30 13.37
N GLN A 375 1.96 29.95 12.17
CA GLN A 375 1.92 28.58 11.65
C GLN A 375 2.89 27.67 12.41
N LEU A 376 4.08 28.19 12.77
CA LEU A 376 5.10 27.49 13.57
C LEU A 376 4.66 27.24 15.01
N ARG A 377 3.90 28.15 15.63
CA ARG A 377 3.48 28.02 17.03
C ARG A 377 2.83 26.67 17.31
N GLU A 378 1.90 26.28 16.45
CA GLU A 378 1.22 25.00 16.60
C GLU A 378 2.13 23.81 16.20
N GLU A 379 3.19 24.02 15.40
CA GLU A 379 4.13 22.94 14.98
C GLU A 379 5.04 22.62 16.15
N VAL A 380 5.62 23.67 16.70
CA VAL A 380 6.37 23.65 17.96
C VAL A 380 5.49 23.10 19.08
N PHE A 381 4.22 23.49 19.18
CA PHE A 381 3.32 22.92 20.19
C PHE A 381 3.11 21.41 19.99
N GLY A 382 2.88 20.96 18.75
CA GLY A 382 2.74 19.53 18.45
C GLY A 382 4.00 18.73 18.80
N GLU A 383 5.19 19.29 18.55
CA GLU A 383 6.47 18.67 18.94
C GLU A 383 6.66 18.63 20.45
N LEU A 384 6.31 19.72 21.16
CA LEU A 384 6.42 19.81 22.62
C LEU A 384 5.44 18.87 23.33
N VAL A 385 4.23 18.69 22.80
CA VAL A 385 3.25 17.73 23.35
C VAL A 385 3.71 16.29 23.11
N ASN A 386 4.27 16.01 21.93
CA ASN A 386 4.71 14.67 21.54
C ASN A 386 6.21 14.43 21.75
N THR A 387 6.75 14.91 22.87
CA THR A 387 8.19 14.83 23.20
C THR A 387 8.74 13.40 23.11
N GLU A 388 7.98 12.39 23.51
CA GLU A 388 8.39 10.99 23.42
C GLU A 388 8.49 10.46 21.99
N GLN A 389 7.66 10.97 21.07
CA GLN A 389 7.69 10.59 19.65
C GLN A 389 8.81 11.30 18.89
N VAL A 390 9.18 12.50 19.33
CA VAL A 390 10.30 13.29 18.79
C VAL A 390 11.64 12.85 19.40
N ALA A 391 11.61 12.17 20.55
CA ALA A 391 12.80 11.66 21.20
C ALA A 391 13.52 10.62 20.31
N GLY A 392 14.85 10.69 20.32
CA GLY A 392 15.68 9.80 19.52
C GLY A 392 15.63 8.35 20.00
N VAL A 393 15.88 7.40 19.09
CA VAL A 393 16.01 5.98 19.41
C VAL A 393 17.17 5.80 20.38
N LYS A 394 16.88 5.30 21.59
CA LYS A 394 17.89 5.11 22.63
C LYS A 394 18.88 4.00 22.24
N TRP A 395 20.15 4.21 22.52
CA TRP A 395 21.22 3.24 22.38
C TRP A 395 20.99 2.06 23.32
N ALA A 396 20.83 0.85 22.77
CA ALA A 396 20.67 -0.36 23.58
C ALA A 396 22.00 -0.85 24.18
N ARG A 397 23.08 -0.80 23.39
CA ARG A 397 24.40 -1.31 23.78
C ARG A 397 25.21 -0.34 24.65
N PHE A 398 24.95 0.96 24.54
CA PHE A 398 25.69 2.01 25.24
C PHE A 398 24.72 2.92 26.01
N PRO A 399 24.15 2.45 27.13
CA PRO A 399 23.11 3.18 27.86
C PRO A 399 23.59 4.53 28.41
N GLU A 400 24.88 4.67 28.74
CA GLU A 400 25.46 5.93 29.19
C GLU A 400 25.45 7.02 28.10
N LEU A 401 25.59 6.63 26.82
CA LEU A 401 25.46 7.57 25.70
C LEU A 401 24.05 8.16 25.62
N ASN A 402 23.02 7.49 26.15
CA ASN A 402 21.68 8.06 26.21
C ASN A 402 21.59 9.24 27.18
N LYS A 403 22.46 9.34 28.20
CA LYS A 403 22.46 10.51 29.10
C LYS A 403 22.93 11.76 28.36
N LEU A 404 23.93 11.60 27.48
CA LEU A 404 24.57 12.65 26.70
C LEU A 404 23.80 12.99 25.42
N LEU A 405 23.54 11.99 24.58
CA LEU A 405 22.97 12.16 23.24
C LEU A 405 21.43 12.12 23.22
N LYS A 406 20.81 11.58 24.29
CA LYS A 406 19.36 11.37 24.39
C LYS A 406 18.77 10.46 23.28
N GLY A 407 19.61 9.66 22.64
CA GLY A 407 19.24 8.76 21.54
C GLY A 407 19.55 9.34 20.16
N HIS A 408 19.28 8.59 19.11
CA HIS A 408 19.48 8.99 17.72
C HIS A 408 18.16 9.47 17.11
N ARG A 409 18.07 10.76 16.77
CA ARG A 409 16.83 11.36 16.23
C ARG A 409 16.78 11.24 14.72
N ARG A 410 15.55 11.28 14.19
CA ARG A 410 15.32 11.23 12.74
C ARG A 410 15.89 12.50 12.08
N GLY A 411 16.76 12.32 11.09
CA GLY A 411 17.42 13.43 10.39
C GLY A 411 18.80 13.77 10.93
N GLU A 412 19.22 13.17 12.04
CA GLU A 412 20.61 13.25 12.51
C GLU A 412 21.47 12.23 11.75
N LEU A 413 22.74 12.56 11.53
CA LEU A 413 23.76 11.64 11.04
C LEU A 413 24.72 11.34 12.17
N THR A 414 24.72 10.10 12.67
CA THR A 414 25.70 9.65 13.67
C THR A 414 26.85 8.94 12.97
N VAL A 415 28.04 9.51 13.04
CA VAL A 415 29.26 8.94 12.47
C VAL A 415 30.03 8.21 13.56
N PHE A 416 30.25 6.90 13.34
CA PHE A 416 31.19 6.12 14.13
C PHE A 416 32.52 6.05 13.39
N THR A 417 33.58 6.47 14.06
CA THR A 417 34.96 6.33 13.60
C THR A 417 35.78 5.79 14.74
N GLY A 418 36.72 4.90 14.46
CA GLY A 418 37.55 4.21 15.45
C GLY A 418 38.80 3.63 14.83
#